data_AF-A0A2H0Y9X1-F1
#
_entry.id   AF-A0A2H0Y9X1-F1
#
_cell.length_a   1.000
_cell.length_b   1.000
_cell.length_c   1.000
_cell.angle_alpha   90.00
_cell.angle_beta   90.00
_cell.angle_gamma   90.00
#
_symmetry.space_group_name_H-M   'P 1'
#
loop_
_entity.id
_entity.type
_entity.pdbx_description
1 polymer ?
#
loop_
_entity_poly.entity_id
_entity_poly.type
_entity_poly.pdbx_seq_one_letter_code
_entity_poly.pdbx_strand_id
1 'polypeptide(L)'
;MKGKIYDIIPPRRQSRQMTPERAVLPKTEEKETAEMAETLDSIVGEKEIASRNPKKRRKRPGARILAFLIVLAIAAGVSWFFSSAKDITIELAPKTEDFSLEASLAITTSTSEFILPSDLSQTIIPVESIEIEKDFNKEFPAAQVLVEEKAKGIIRVYNKHTRNISLVENTRFLSSSEPTSQFHAETKIVAPMGGFVDIPVIASEAGEEYNIEPCVFSVPGLRNYSPPQLYYDVYGKSFSKMEGGRKETILKVTKEALENAQKELLASARKGIETFLQEEAGEGYRILGDSIEVELIDSGSLNAEEGQEIDRFVYRISVRAKALMAKTDYLLEFGSAYLANNIPNNKERVSQSIEVAFLAGAGGSLREFSAKVGVSSKVYSAIDAESIKAIVKGRSKKEIVRYSIGICPELKEQPKVIFNPFWARRASLGADQVKISVILE
;
A
#
# COMPACT_ATOMS: atom_id res chain seq x y z
N MET A 1 2.43 32.38 -22.70
CA MET A 1 3.39 32.45 -21.57
C MET A 1 3.90 31.02 -21.39
N LYS A 2 5.17 30.62 -21.58
CA LYS A 2 6.51 31.11 -21.16
C LYS A 2 6.81 30.97 -19.65
N GLY A 3 7.35 29.80 -19.28
CA GLY A 3 7.99 29.51 -18.00
C GLY A 3 7.04 29.08 -16.87
N LYS A 4 7.41 28.16 -15.95
CA LYS A 4 8.66 27.38 -15.81
C LYS A 4 8.33 25.95 -15.33
N ILE A 5 9.11 24.97 -15.80
CA ILE A 5 9.22 23.64 -15.16
C ILE A 5 10.32 23.74 -14.10
N TYR A 6 10.13 23.11 -12.94
CA TYR A 6 11.18 22.97 -11.92
C TYR A 6 11.72 21.55 -11.93
N ASP A 7 12.86 21.39 -12.59
CA ASP A 7 13.65 20.16 -12.65
C ASP A 7 14.60 20.10 -11.43
N ILE A 8 14.41 19.12 -10.55
CA ILE A 8 15.15 19.01 -9.27
C ILE A 8 16.30 18.00 -9.44
N ILE A 9 17.34 18.44 -10.14
CA ILE A 9 18.59 17.69 -10.29
C ILE A 9 19.36 17.70 -8.95
N PRO A 10 19.81 16.54 -8.43
CA PRO A 10 20.37 16.45 -7.08
C PRO A 10 21.77 17.07 -6.93
N PRO A 11 22.13 17.58 -5.73
CA PRO A 11 23.45 18.12 -5.46
C PRO A 11 24.53 17.02 -5.52
N ARG A 12 25.57 17.26 -6.32
CA ARG A 12 26.68 16.32 -6.58
C ARG A 12 28.00 16.91 -6.10
N ARG A 13 28.85 16.08 -5.47
CA ARG A 13 30.12 16.37 -4.72
C ARG A 13 29.89 16.46 -3.19
N GLN A 14 30.85 16.09 -2.35
CA GLN A 14 32.26 15.74 -2.62
C GLN A 14 32.61 14.26 -2.39
N SER A 15 33.16 13.63 -3.42
CA SER A 15 33.88 12.36 -3.30
C SER A 15 35.35 12.63 -2.92
N ARG A 16 35.72 12.45 -1.65
CA ARG A 16 37.14 12.34 -1.27
C ARG A 16 37.66 10.95 -1.64
N GLN A 17 38.15 10.82 -2.87
CA GLN A 17 39.00 9.69 -3.24
C GLN A 17 40.34 9.81 -2.50
N MET A 18 40.64 8.85 -1.63
CA MET A 18 41.98 8.63 -1.10
C MET A 18 42.30 7.14 -1.15
N THR A 19 42.86 6.72 -2.28
CA THR A 19 43.52 5.42 -2.51
C THR A 19 44.14 5.45 -3.90
N PRO A 20 45.26 4.73 -4.17
CA PRO A 20 46.14 4.01 -3.25
C PRO A 20 47.59 4.54 -3.30
N GLU A 21 48.24 4.77 -2.15
CA GLU A 21 49.69 4.96 -2.13
C GLU A 21 50.40 3.59 -2.21
N ARG A 22 50.79 3.22 -3.44
CA ARG A 22 51.41 1.93 -3.75
C ARG A 22 52.93 2.09 -3.90
N ALA A 23 53.64 2.23 -2.77
CA ALA A 23 55.10 2.24 -2.75
C ALA A 23 55.68 0.79 -2.85
N VAL A 24 55.60 0.20 -4.05
CA VAL A 24 56.25 -1.09 -4.36
C VAL A 24 57.62 -0.84 -4.97
N LEU A 25 58.68 -1.27 -4.28
CA LEU A 25 60.04 -1.38 -4.83
C LEU A 25 60.01 -2.16 -6.15
N PRO A 26 60.73 -1.71 -7.21
CA PRO A 26 62.02 -2.37 -7.43
C PRO A 26 63.13 -1.56 -8.14
N LYS A 27 64.37 -1.95 -7.81
CA LYS A 27 65.54 -2.19 -8.70
C LYS A 27 66.35 -1.05 -9.37
N THR A 28 67.56 -0.91 -8.79
CA THR A 28 68.92 -1.02 -9.40
C THR A 28 69.48 0.00 -10.41
N GLU A 29 70.82 0.14 -10.34
CA GLU A 29 71.77 0.51 -11.42
C GLU A 29 71.69 1.97 -11.96
N GLU A 30 72.79 2.67 -12.29
CA GLU A 30 74.24 2.41 -12.17
C GLU A 30 75.02 3.77 -12.30
N LYS A 31 76.37 3.76 -12.24
CA LYS A 31 77.32 4.77 -12.82
C LYS A 31 77.41 6.17 -12.15
N GLU A 32 78.49 6.97 -12.29
CA GLU A 32 79.93 6.73 -12.62
C GLU A 32 80.76 7.99 -12.22
N THR A 33 81.97 7.82 -11.68
CA THR A 33 83.06 8.86 -11.60
C THR A 33 82.70 10.21 -10.89
N ALA A 34 83.58 11.18 -10.66
CA ALA A 34 85.04 11.33 -10.81
C ALA A 34 85.61 12.00 -9.51
N GLU A 35 86.73 11.55 -8.95
CA GLU A 35 88.06 12.18 -9.03
C GLU A 35 88.36 13.32 -8.03
N MET A 36 89.54 13.20 -7.38
CA MET A 36 90.47 14.28 -6.95
C MET A 36 90.01 15.27 -5.84
N ALA A 37 90.89 15.80 -4.97
CA ALA A 37 92.36 15.65 -4.84
C ALA A 37 92.81 15.65 -3.35
N GLU A 38 94.08 15.26 -3.12
CA GLU A 38 95.06 15.80 -2.15
C GLU A 38 94.70 15.86 -0.63
N THR A 39 95.41 15.13 0.26
CA THR A 39 96.64 15.51 1.05
C THR A 39 96.42 16.70 2.03
N LEU A 40 97.24 17.05 3.03
CA LEU A 40 98.59 16.68 3.53
C LEU A 40 98.68 17.20 5.01
N ASP A 41 99.29 16.62 6.05
CA ASP A 41 99.78 15.28 6.47
C ASP A 41 100.11 15.39 8.00
N SER A 42 100.75 14.38 8.63
CA SER A 42 101.57 14.49 9.88
C SER A 42 100.80 14.58 11.24
N ILE A 43 101.35 14.33 12.45
CA ILE A 43 102.60 13.65 12.89
C ILE A 43 102.45 13.07 14.34
N VAL A 44 103.20 11.99 14.63
CA VAL A 44 103.67 11.39 15.91
C VAL A 44 103.16 11.85 17.31
N GLY A 45 102.89 10.87 18.20
CA GLY A 45 102.93 10.95 19.67
C GLY A 45 102.07 9.85 20.33
N GLU A 46 102.51 8.68 20.81
CA GLU A 46 103.66 8.19 21.61
C GLU A 46 103.17 7.60 22.96
N LYS A 47 103.32 6.27 23.13
CA LYS A 47 103.19 5.47 24.38
C LYS A 47 101.79 5.44 25.04
N GLU A 48 101.43 4.49 25.91
CA GLU A 48 102.21 3.43 26.58
C GLU A 48 101.47 2.06 26.60
N ILE A 49 102.15 0.97 27.00
CA ILE A 49 101.65 -0.42 26.93
C ILE A 49 101.43 -1.00 28.34
N ALA A 50 100.20 -1.45 28.63
CA ALA A 50 99.87 -2.24 29.82
C ALA A 50 99.46 -3.68 29.45
N SER A 51 100.26 -4.68 29.84
CA SER A 51 100.12 -6.06 29.37
C SER A 51 99.12 -6.90 30.19
N ARG A 52 98.27 -7.70 29.51
CA ARG A 52 97.58 -8.87 30.10
C ARG A 52 97.53 -10.06 29.13
N ASN A 53 97.77 -11.26 29.67
CA ASN A 53 98.10 -12.47 28.92
C ASN A 53 96.99 -13.02 27.98
N PRO A 54 97.34 -13.52 26.77
CA PRO A 54 96.40 -14.17 25.85
C PRO A 54 96.09 -15.62 26.26
N LYS A 55 95.01 -15.86 27.00
CA LYS A 55 94.52 -17.23 27.24
C LYS A 55 93.91 -17.84 25.97
N LYS A 56 94.64 -18.78 25.35
CA LYS A 56 94.26 -19.53 24.14
C LYS A 56 92.83 -20.10 24.23
N ARG A 57 91.88 -19.50 23.49
CA ARG A 57 90.51 -20.05 23.32
C ARG A 57 90.55 -21.36 22.51
N ARG A 58 90.58 -22.51 23.20
CA ARG A 58 90.36 -23.84 22.59
C ARG A 58 89.01 -23.84 21.86
N LYS A 59 89.03 -24.01 20.53
CA LYS A 59 87.81 -24.23 19.71
C LYS A 59 87.18 -25.59 20.11
N ARG A 60 86.22 -25.59 21.03
CA ARG A 60 85.41 -26.77 21.37
C ARG A 60 84.27 -26.92 20.34
N PRO A 61 84.21 -27.97 19.50
CA PRO A 61 83.19 -28.09 18.45
C PRO A 61 81.75 -28.17 19.03
N GLY A 62 81.59 -28.81 20.19
CA GLY A 62 80.28 -28.94 20.87
C GLY A 62 79.58 -27.61 21.22
N ALA A 63 80.31 -26.49 21.31
CA ALA A 63 79.68 -25.18 21.58
C ALA A 63 78.77 -24.71 20.43
N ARG A 64 79.10 -25.08 19.18
CA ARG A 64 78.24 -24.79 18.01
C ARG A 64 77.01 -25.70 17.98
N ILE A 65 77.17 -26.97 18.36
CA ILE A 65 76.07 -27.94 18.44
C ILE A 65 75.06 -27.51 19.51
N LEU A 66 75.54 -27.09 20.70
CA LEU A 66 74.66 -26.60 21.76
C LEU A 66 73.92 -25.31 21.36
N ALA A 67 74.59 -24.36 20.71
CA ALA A 67 73.94 -23.16 20.18
C ALA A 67 72.89 -23.50 19.10
N PHE A 68 73.18 -24.45 18.21
CA PHE A 68 72.23 -24.93 17.20
C PHE A 68 71.01 -25.60 17.84
N LEU A 69 71.20 -26.44 18.87
CA LEU A 69 70.10 -27.06 19.61
C LEU A 69 69.23 -26.03 20.35
N ILE A 70 69.82 -24.97 20.92
CA ILE A 70 69.07 -23.87 21.54
C ILE A 70 68.26 -23.11 20.48
N VAL A 71 68.84 -22.79 19.33
CA VAL A 71 68.11 -22.16 18.21
C VAL A 71 67.00 -23.07 17.69
N LEU A 72 67.22 -24.38 17.60
CA LEU A 72 66.21 -25.36 17.20
C LEU A 72 65.07 -25.46 18.23
N ALA A 73 65.38 -25.44 19.52
CA ALA A 73 64.38 -25.44 20.60
C ALA A 73 63.56 -24.13 20.64
N ILE A 74 64.20 -22.98 20.41
CA ILE A 74 63.51 -21.69 20.27
C ILE A 74 62.63 -21.70 19.02
N ALA A 75 63.13 -22.18 17.87
CA ALA A 75 62.34 -22.30 16.64
C ALA A 75 61.15 -23.25 16.80
N ALA A 76 61.31 -24.37 17.52
CA ALA A 76 60.22 -25.29 17.85
C ALA A 76 59.20 -24.64 18.81
N GLY A 77 59.65 -23.95 19.86
CA GLY A 77 58.78 -23.24 20.81
C GLY A 77 57.99 -22.11 20.16
N VAL A 78 58.63 -21.32 19.28
CA VAL A 78 57.98 -20.29 18.45
C VAL A 78 56.99 -20.94 17.49
N SER A 79 57.39 -21.98 16.75
CA SER A 79 56.51 -22.70 15.83
C SER A 79 55.26 -23.27 16.54
N TRP A 80 55.42 -23.77 17.76
CA TRP A 80 54.32 -24.26 18.60
C TRP A 80 53.41 -23.13 19.09
N PHE A 81 53.98 -22.06 19.67
CA PHE A 81 53.25 -20.91 20.20
C PHE A 81 52.46 -20.15 19.12
N PHE A 82 52.96 -20.12 17.88
CA PHE A 82 52.28 -19.48 16.74
C PHE A 82 51.31 -20.42 15.99
N SER A 83 51.27 -21.72 16.35
CA SER A 83 50.42 -22.71 15.65
C SER A 83 48.93 -22.57 16.00
N SER A 84 48.64 -22.33 17.28
CA SER A 84 47.29 -22.44 17.87
C SER A 84 46.60 -21.10 18.07
N ALA A 85 45.33 -21.01 17.65
CA ALA A 85 44.44 -19.90 18.00
C ALA A 85 44.11 -19.91 19.50
N LYS A 86 43.85 -18.74 20.09
CA LYS A 86 43.42 -18.58 21.50
C LYS A 86 41.93 -18.27 21.65
N ASP A 87 41.34 -17.60 20.67
CA ASP A 87 39.88 -17.50 20.53
C ASP A 87 39.50 -17.88 19.09
N ILE A 88 38.33 -18.48 18.93
CA ILE A 88 37.81 -18.89 17.63
C ILE A 88 36.36 -18.43 17.56
N THR A 89 36.02 -17.62 16.55
CA THR A 89 34.64 -17.24 16.26
C THR A 89 34.19 -17.98 15.01
N ILE A 90 33.07 -18.68 15.10
CA ILE A 90 32.42 -19.34 13.97
C ILE A 90 31.09 -18.65 13.73
N GLU A 91 31.04 -17.89 12.63
CA GLU A 91 29.82 -17.30 12.12
C GLU A 91 29.08 -18.32 11.27
N LEU A 92 27.78 -18.51 11.55
CA LEU A 92 26.90 -19.44 10.85
C LEU A 92 25.68 -18.67 10.36
N ALA A 93 25.43 -18.67 9.06
CA ALA A 93 24.21 -18.14 8.45
C ALA A 93 23.31 -19.32 8.05
N PRO A 94 22.37 -19.78 8.90
CA PRO A 94 21.42 -20.81 8.52
C PRO A 94 20.43 -20.29 7.48
N LYS A 95 19.87 -21.19 6.69
CA LYS A 95 18.73 -20.90 5.82
C LYS A 95 17.49 -20.74 6.70
N THR A 96 16.83 -19.59 6.60
CA THR A 96 15.52 -19.35 7.22
C THR A 96 14.40 -19.89 6.34
N GLU A 97 13.32 -20.36 6.97
CA GLU A 97 12.08 -20.74 6.34
C GLU A 97 10.91 -20.06 7.06
N ASP A 98 9.89 -19.64 6.32
CA ASP A 98 8.72 -19.00 6.92
C ASP A 98 7.80 -20.06 7.54
N PHE A 99 7.47 -19.88 8.82
CA PHE A 99 6.56 -20.75 9.56
C PHE A 99 5.36 -19.92 10.03
N SER A 100 4.15 -20.44 9.83
CA SER A 100 2.90 -19.76 10.15
C SER A 100 1.89 -20.75 10.69
N LEU A 101 1.12 -20.34 11.70
CA LEU A 101 0.07 -21.11 12.35
C LEU A 101 -1.16 -20.22 12.55
N GLU A 102 -2.35 -20.83 12.49
CA GLU A 102 -3.60 -20.15 12.85
C GLU A 102 -3.97 -20.41 14.31
N ALA A 103 -4.35 -19.36 15.03
CA ALA A 103 -4.85 -19.44 16.40
C ALA A 103 -6.17 -18.66 16.54
N SER A 104 -7.02 -19.09 17.49
CA SER A 104 -8.19 -18.33 17.93
C SER A 104 -7.84 -17.55 19.19
N LEU A 105 -8.24 -16.28 19.25
CA LEU A 105 -8.06 -15.38 20.39
C LEU A 105 -9.41 -14.90 20.91
N ALA A 106 -9.59 -14.96 22.24
CA ALA A 106 -10.67 -14.27 22.92
C ALA A 106 -10.26 -12.81 23.19
N ILE A 107 -11.09 -11.88 22.74
CA ILE A 107 -10.82 -10.44 22.83
C ILE A 107 -12.02 -9.74 23.49
N THR A 108 -11.75 -8.86 24.45
CA THR A 108 -12.81 -8.13 25.18
C THR A 108 -12.41 -6.72 25.56
N THR A 109 -13.40 -5.82 25.56
CA THR A 109 -13.29 -4.46 26.13
C THR A 109 -13.57 -4.43 27.64
N SER A 110 -13.94 -5.57 28.25
CA SER A 110 -14.44 -5.60 29.64
C SER A 110 -13.35 -5.65 30.71
N THR A 111 -12.10 -5.90 30.29
CA THR A 111 -10.95 -6.15 31.17
C THR A 111 -9.77 -5.31 30.69
N SER A 112 -9.10 -4.60 31.59
CA SER A 112 -7.90 -3.80 31.28
C SER A 112 -6.58 -4.56 31.40
N GLU A 113 -6.63 -5.79 31.92
CA GLU A 113 -5.48 -6.66 32.15
C GLU A 113 -5.29 -7.63 30.96
N PHE A 114 -4.04 -7.78 30.52
CA PHE A 114 -3.64 -8.83 29.59
C PHE A 114 -3.44 -10.14 30.36
N ILE A 115 -4.14 -11.20 29.94
CA ILE A 115 -4.14 -12.49 30.63
C ILE A 115 -3.60 -13.54 29.68
N LEU A 116 -2.40 -14.04 29.98
CA LEU A 116 -1.68 -15.07 29.22
C LEU A 116 -1.54 -16.35 30.08
N PRO A 117 -2.57 -17.21 30.13
CA PRO A 117 -2.56 -18.43 30.93
C PRO A 117 -1.74 -19.55 30.26
N SER A 118 -1.40 -20.59 31.03
CA SER A 118 -0.62 -21.74 30.53
C SER A 118 -1.29 -22.49 29.37
N ASP A 119 -2.62 -22.46 29.31
CA ASP A 119 -3.40 -22.88 28.14
C ASP A 119 -3.70 -21.65 27.27
N LEU A 120 -2.89 -21.45 26.23
CA LEU A 120 -2.97 -20.28 25.37
C LEU A 120 -4.30 -20.15 24.60
N SER A 121 -5.15 -21.19 24.56
CA SER A 121 -6.50 -21.08 24.01
C SER A 121 -7.44 -20.21 24.86
N GLN A 122 -7.05 -19.93 26.11
CA GLN A 122 -7.76 -19.07 27.06
C GLN A 122 -7.11 -17.68 27.20
N THR A 123 -6.21 -17.29 26.27
CA THR A 123 -5.60 -15.95 26.27
C THR A 123 -6.67 -14.88 26.07
N ILE A 124 -6.66 -13.86 26.92
CA ILE A 124 -7.53 -12.69 26.82
C ILE A 124 -6.68 -11.45 26.53
N ILE A 125 -6.91 -10.84 25.36
CA ILE A 125 -6.25 -9.59 24.98
C ILE A 125 -7.22 -8.42 25.22
N PRO A 126 -6.82 -7.40 26.01
CA PRO A 126 -7.62 -6.21 26.23
C PRO A 126 -7.59 -5.33 24.98
N VAL A 127 -8.75 -4.78 24.61
CA VAL A 127 -8.90 -3.86 23.47
C VAL A 127 -9.55 -2.55 23.87
N GLU A 128 -9.11 -1.50 23.20
CA GLU A 128 -9.65 -0.15 23.32
C GLU A 128 -10.54 0.12 22.09
N SER A 129 -11.58 0.95 22.24
CA SER A 129 -12.46 1.34 21.15
C SER A 129 -12.04 2.70 20.58
N ILE A 130 -11.83 2.79 19.28
CA ILE A 130 -11.55 4.03 18.56
C ILE A 130 -12.75 4.44 17.70
N GLU A 131 -12.99 5.76 17.59
CA GLU A 131 -14.11 6.35 16.86
C GLU A 131 -13.63 7.59 16.10
N ILE A 132 -13.92 7.64 14.80
CA ILE A 132 -13.63 8.79 13.93
C ILE A 132 -14.86 9.18 13.10
N GLU A 133 -14.96 10.47 12.77
CA GLU A 133 -15.89 10.97 11.76
C GLU A 133 -15.09 11.53 10.58
N LYS A 134 -15.47 11.16 9.35
CA LYS A 134 -14.79 11.59 8.11
C LYS A 134 -15.79 11.94 7.02
N ASP A 135 -15.49 13.02 6.31
CA ASP A 135 -16.20 13.44 5.10
C ASP A 135 -15.60 12.80 3.84
N PHE A 136 -16.47 12.29 2.98
CA PHE A 136 -16.11 11.87 1.63
C PHE A 136 -16.98 12.61 0.62
N ASN A 137 -16.38 13.10 -0.46
CA ASN A 137 -17.11 13.69 -1.59
C ASN A 137 -16.55 13.18 -2.92
N LYS A 138 -17.40 13.13 -3.95
CA LYS A 138 -17.04 12.74 -5.31
C LYS A 138 -18.02 13.34 -6.33
N GLU A 139 -17.53 13.61 -7.53
CA GLU A 139 -18.30 14.15 -8.65
C GLU A 139 -18.85 13.01 -9.54
N PHE A 140 -20.17 12.90 -9.64
CA PHE A 140 -20.89 11.87 -10.37
C PHE A 140 -21.56 12.44 -11.63
N PRO A 141 -21.73 11.64 -12.70
CA PRO A 141 -22.54 12.02 -13.85
C PRO A 141 -24.03 12.02 -13.49
N ALA A 142 -24.78 12.96 -14.05
CA ALA A 142 -26.24 12.91 -14.04
C ALA A 142 -26.78 11.81 -14.99
N ALA A 143 -28.04 11.43 -14.83
CA ALA A 143 -28.66 10.41 -15.67
C ALA A 143 -29.14 11.02 -17.00
N GLN A 144 -29.08 10.23 -18.07
CA GLN A 144 -29.75 10.58 -19.33
C GLN A 144 -31.26 10.34 -19.18
N VAL A 145 -32.05 11.38 -19.42
CA VAL A 145 -33.51 11.34 -19.36
C VAL A 145 -34.07 11.88 -20.67
N LEU A 146 -34.93 11.10 -21.32
CA LEU A 146 -35.74 11.59 -22.44
C LEU A 146 -36.87 12.46 -21.89
N VAL A 147 -36.90 13.73 -22.28
CA VAL A 147 -38.00 14.65 -21.97
C VAL A 147 -38.93 14.71 -23.18
N GLU A 148 -40.18 14.31 -22.98
CA GLU A 148 -41.24 14.34 -24.00
C GLU A 148 -42.38 15.26 -23.53
N GLU A 149 -42.31 16.54 -23.90
CA GLU A 149 -43.33 17.55 -23.60
C GLU A 149 -44.12 17.90 -24.87
N LYS A 150 -45.43 18.11 -24.69
CA LYS A 150 -46.39 18.36 -25.77
C LYS A 150 -46.75 19.83 -25.81
N ALA A 151 -46.62 20.46 -26.99
CA ALA A 151 -46.99 21.85 -27.16
C ALA A 151 -48.46 22.10 -26.78
N LYS A 152 -48.71 23.20 -26.09
CA LYS A 152 -50.03 23.64 -25.62
C LYS A 152 -50.31 25.07 -26.07
N GLY A 153 -51.60 25.41 -26.09
CA GLY A 153 -52.05 26.78 -26.28
C GLY A 153 -53.56 26.88 -26.32
N ILE A 154 -54.07 28.01 -26.79
CA ILE A 154 -55.51 28.32 -26.80
C ILE A 154 -55.98 28.57 -28.23
N ILE A 155 -57.04 27.87 -28.62
CA ILE A 155 -57.73 28.03 -29.91
C ILE A 155 -59.11 28.66 -29.65
N ARG A 156 -59.41 29.74 -30.37
CA ARG A 156 -60.78 30.25 -30.51
C ARG A 156 -61.51 29.44 -31.57
N VAL A 157 -62.46 28.60 -31.15
CA VAL A 157 -63.34 27.85 -32.05
C VAL A 157 -64.51 28.73 -32.44
N TYR A 158 -64.61 29.05 -33.72
CA TYR A 158 -65.74 29.76 -34.32
C TYR A 158 -66.78 28.75 -34.84
N ASN A 159 -68.05 29.07 -34.68
CA ASN A 159 -69.16 28.30 -35.23
C ASN A 159 -70.11 29.22 -36.02
N LYS A 160 -70.02 29.19 -37.35
CA LYS A 160 -70.90 29.92 -38.27
C LYS A 160 -72.19 29.16 -38.61
N HIS A 161 -72.30 27.90 -38.19
CA HIS A 161 -73.47 27.07 -38.48
C HIS A 161 -74.69 27.54 -37.68
N THR A 162 -75.89 27.35 -38.24
CA THR A 162 -77.21 27.69 -37.67
C THR A 162 -77.64 26.85 -36.46
N ARG A 163 -76.71 26.19 -35.76
CA ARG A 163 -76.97 25.35 -34.58
C ARG A 163 -75.78 25.37 -33.64
N ASN A 164 -76.01 25.18 -32.34
CA ASN A 164 -74.93 24.92 -31.38
C ASN A 164 -74.26 23.59 -31.71
N ILE A 165 -72.92 23.57 -31.76
CA ILE A 165 -72.13 22.37 -32.08
C ILE A 165 -71.34 21.96 -30.83
N SER A 166 -71.58 20.75 -30.32
CA SER A 166 -70.72 20.19 -29.27
C SER A 166 -69.55 19.46 -29.89
N LEU A 167 -68.33 19.84 -29.51
CA LEU A 167 -67.12 19.10 -29.82
C LEU A 167 -66.73 18.29 -28.59
N VAL A 168 -66.40 17.02 -28.78
CA VAL A 168 -65.98 16.13 -27.70
C VAL A 168 -64.56 16.46 -27.25
N GLU A 169 -64.20 16.01 -26.04
CA GLU A 169 -62.80 15.92 -25.63
C GLU A 169 -61.99 15.14 -26.67
N ASN A 170 -60.72 15.50 -26.84
CA ASN A 170 -59.82 14.95 -27.86
C ASN A 170 -60.26 15.20 -29.33
N THR A 171 -61.22 16.09 -29.58
CA THR A 171 -61.54 16.56 -30.95
C THR A 171 -60.29 17.10 -31.63
N ARG A 172 -60.01 16.60 -32.84
CA ARG A 172 -58.81 16.91 -33.62
C ARG A 172 -58.93 18.27 -34.32
N PHE A 173 -57.94 19.13 -34.08
CA PHE A 173 -57.70 20.38 -34.77
C PHE A 173 -56.44 20.23 -35.62
N LEU A 174 -56.54 20.45 -36.92
CA LEU A 174 -55.43 20.31 -37.87
C LEU A 174 -54.98 21.69 -38.32
N SER A 175 -53.71 22.04 -38.07
CA SER A 175 -53.14 23.34 -38.42
C SER A 175 -53.20 23.63 -39.93
N SER A 176 -53.38 24.90 -40.29
CA SER A 176 -53.27 25.41 -41.65
C SER A 176 -51.86 25.85 -42.06
N SER A 177 -50.94 26.07 -41.11
CA SER A 177 -49.54 26.36 -41.41
C SER A 177 -48.77 25.06 -41.68
N GLU A 178 -49.02 24.04 -40.87
CA GLU A 178 -48.27 22.79 -40.83
C GLU A 178 -49.23 21.60 -40.78
N PRO A 179 -49.50 20.93 -41.92
CA PRO A 179 -50.49 19.83 -41.98
C PRO A 179 -50.15 18.58 -41.16
N THR A 180 -48.94 18.48 -40.61
CA THR A 180 -48.52 17.46 -39.64
C THR A 180 -48.94 17.79 -38.20
N SER A 181 -49.04 19.08 -37.88
CA SER A 181 -49.13 19.58 -36.51
C SER A 181 -50.59 19.57 -36.03
N GLN A 182 -51.02 18.38 -35.60
CA GLN A 182 -52.35 18.09 -35.07
C GLN A 182 -52.44 18.37 -33.55
N PHE A 183 -53.55 18.97 -33.13
CA PHE A 183 -53.87 19.29 -31.73
C PHE A 183 -55.21 18.69 -31.32
N HIS A 184 -55.42 18.58 -30.01
CA HIS A 184 -56.59 17.97 -29.38
C HIS A 184 -57.18 18.88 -28.31
N ALA A 185 -58.52 19.02 -28.28
CA ALA A 185 -59.19 19.72 -27.19
C ALA A 185 -59.05 18.97 -25.85
N GLU A 186 -58.54 19.63 -24.81
CA GLU A 186 -58.39 19.03 -23.48
C GLU A 186 -59.73 18.83 -22.73
N THR A 187 -60.84 19.39 -23.25
CA THR A 187 -62.17 19.28 -22.65
C THR A 187 -63.27 19.18 -23.71
N LYS A 188 -64.43 18.65 -23.33
CA LYS A 188 -65.67 18.73 -24.13
C LYS A 188 -66.22 20.16 -24.09
N ILE A 189 -66.55 20.73 -25.25
CA ILE A 189 -67.06 22.09 -25.39
C ILE A 189 -68.38 22.15 -26.18
N VAL A 190 -69.04 23.30 -26.14
CA VAL A 190 -70.20 23.63 -26.99
C VAL A 190 -69.96 25.00 -27.62
N ALA A 191 -69.71 25.02 -28.93
CA ALA A 191 -69.56 26.25 -29.68
C ALA A 191 -70.96 26.82 -30.02
N PRO A 192 -71.31 28.02 -29.54
CA PRO A 192 -72.65 28.60 -29.74
C PRO A 192 -72.89 28.97 -31.21
N MET A 193 -74.15 28.87 -31.66
CA MET A 193 -74.60 29.27 -32.99
C MET A 193 -74.18 30.73 -33.29
N GLY A 194 -73.44 30.93 -34.39
CA GLY A 194 -72.98 32.25 -34.83
C GLY A 194 -71.91 32.89 -33.95
N GLY A 195 -71.39 32.17 -32.94
CA GLY A 195 -70.46 32.70 -31.95
C GLY A 195 -69.11 31.98 -31.93
N PHE A 196 -68.40 32.11 -30.81
CA PHE A 196 -67.11 31.47 -30.58
C PHE A 196 -66.95 31.00 -29.13
N VAL A 197 -65.96 30.15 -28.89
CA VAL A 197 -65.50 29.73 -27.56
C VAL A 197 -63.99 29.53 -27.58
N ASP A 198 -63.29 29.98 -26.54
CA ASP A 198 -61.84 29.80 -26.39
C ASP A 198 -61.56 28.52 -25.60
N ILE A 199 -60.70 27.66 -26.13
CA ILE A 199 -60.47 26.31 -25.59
C ILE A 199 -58.97 26.01 -25.46
N PRO A 200 -58.53 25.34 -24.38
CA PRO A 200 -57.17 24.82 -24.30
C PRO A 200 -57.01 23.60 -25.21
N VAL A 201 -55.86 23.52 -25.88
CA VAL A 201 -55.47 22.37 -26.71
C VAL A 201 -54.06 21.91 -26.41
N ILE A 202 -53.82 20.62 -26.68
CA ILE A 202 -52.54 19.93 -26.54
C ILE A 202 -52.17 19.22 -27.84
N ALA A 203 -50.88 19.16 -28.17
CA ALA A 203 -50.36 18.47 -29.35
C ALA A 203 -50.64 16.95 -29.35
N SER A 204 -50.75 16.39 -30.55
CA SER A 204 -50.92 14.94 -30.77
C SER A 204 -49.72 14.15 -30.24
N GLU A 205 -48.51 14.67 -30.41
CA GLU A 205 -47.25 14.05 -29.99
C GLU A 205 -46.36 15.09 -29.28
N ALA A 206 -45.19 14.67 -28.81
CA ALA A 206 -44.20 15.51 -28.15
C ALA A 206 -43.04 15.81 -29.11
N GLY A 207 -42.61 17.06 -29.18
CA GLY A 207 -41.60 17.52 -30.14
C GLY A 207 -41.66 19.03 -30.39
N GLU A 208 -40.55 19.62 -30.83
CA GLU A 208 -40.48 21.06 -31.12
C GLU A 208 -41.28 21.45 -32.36
N GLU A 209 -41.52 20.50 -33.28
CA GLU A 209 -42.34 20.63 -34.49
C GLU A 209 -43.83 20.90 -34.21
N TYR A 210 -44.24 20.92 -32.95
CA TYR A 210 -45.58 21.37 -32.52
C TYR A 210 -45.58 22.80 -31.95
N ASN A 211 -44.44 23.48 -31.84
CA ASN A 211 -44.34 24.87 -31.37
C ASN A 211 -44.69 25.90 -32.47
N ILE A 212 -45.93 25.86 -32.95
CA ILE A 212 -46.35 26.61 -34.15
C ILE A 212 -46.83 28.04 -33.87
N GLU A 213 -46.55 28.95 -34.80
CA GLU A 213 -47.04 30.34 -34.79
C GLU A 213 -48.59 30.45 -34.97
N PRO A 214 -49.23 31.58 -34.61
CA PRO A 214 -50.69 31.75 -34.65
C PRO A 214 -51.31 31.44 -36.02
N CYS A 215 -52.16 30.41 -36.09
CA CYS A 215 -52.72 29.90 -37.34
C CYS A 215 -54.23 29.63 -37.27
N VAL A 216 -54.80 29.20 -38.40
CA VAL A 216 -56.18 28.67 -38.49
C VAL A 216 -56.11 27.15 -38.34
N PHE A 217 -57.18 26.53 -37.84
CA PHE A 217 -57.28 25.09 -37.67
C PHE A 217 -58.58 24.57 -38.27
N SER A 218 -58.51 23.54 -39.10
CA SER A 218 -59.70 22.79 -39.52
C SER A 218 -60.07 21.72 -38.49
N VAL A 219 -61.31 21.23 -38.52
CA VAL A 219 -61.78 20.14 -37.63
C VAL A 219 -62.13 18.91 -38.48
N PRO A 220 -61.16 18.04 -38.85
CA PRO A 220 -61.38 16.96 -39.82
C PRO A 220 -62.55 16.01 -39.51
N GLY A 221 -62.85 15.78 -38.22
CA GLY A 221 -63.95 14.93 -37.80
C GLY A 221 -65.33 15.40 -38.31
N LEU A 222 -65.53 16.71 -38.52
CA LEU A 222 -66.80 17.26 -38.98
C LEU A 222 -67.10 16.96 -40.45
N ARG A 223 -66.10 16.55 -41.25
CA ARG A 223 -66.27 16.17 -42.67
C ARG A 223 -67.23 15.00 -42.87
N ASN A 224 -67.37 14.13 -41.86
CA ASN A 224 -68.20 12.93 -41.92
C ASN A 224 -69.65 13.16 -41.47
N TYR A 225 -70.03 14.39 -41.11
CA TYR A 225 -71.36 14.74 -40.62
C TYR A 225 -72.17 15.49 -41.69
N SER A 226 -73.48 15.28 -41.71
CA SER A 226 -74.41 15.98 -42.59
C SER A 226 -75.11 17.13 -41.86
N PRO A 227 -75.24 18.34 -42.45
CA PRO A 227 -74.85 18.71 -43.81
C PRO A 227 -73.33 18.97 -43.94
N PRO A 228 -72.71 18.70 -45.11
CA PRO A 228 -71.25 18.78 -45.30
C PRO A 228 -70.68 20.20 -45.17
N GLN A 229 -71.51 21.24 -45.24
CA GLN A 229 -71.17 22.63 -44.91
C GLN A 229 -70.58 22.78 -43.50
N LEU A 230 -70.97 21.90 -42.55
CA LEU A 230 -70.52 21.92 -41.16
C LEU A 230 -68.99 21.88 -40.99
N TYR A 231 -68.26 21.26 -41.93
CA TYR A 231 -66.80 21.22 -41.93
C TYR A 231 -66.14 22.57 -42.29
N TYR A 232 -66.85 23.44 -43.02
CA TYR A 232 -66.39 24.78 -43.41
C TYR A 232 -66.90 25.87 -42.46
N ASP A 233 -68.06 25.67 -41.85
CA ASP A 233 -68.69 26.61 -40.91
C ASP A 233 -68.02 26.61 -39.52
N VAL A 234 -67.32 25.54 -39.14
CA VAL A 234 -66.68 25.37 -37.82
C VAL A 234 -65.17 25.21 -37.96
N TYR A 235 -64.42 26.16 -37.42
CA TYR A 235 -62.95 26.19 -37.48
C TYR A 235 -62.34 26.82 -36.23
N GLY A 236 -61.12 26.43 -35.91
CA GLY A 236 -60.31 27.06 -34.88
C GLY A 236 -59.43 28.19 -35.42
N LYS A 237 -59.06 29.14 -34.58
CA LYS A 237 -57.94 30.06 -34.80
C LYS A 237 -57.20 30.34 -33.49
N SER A 238 -55.89 30.20 -33.47
CA SER A 238 -55.07 30.70 -32.36
C SER A 238 -54.68 32.17 -32.57
N PHE A 239 -54.42 32.87 -31.47
CA PHE A 239 -53.91 34.25 -31.47
C PHE A 239 -52.55 34.36 -30.76
N SER A 240 -52.20 33.35 -29.96
CA SER A 240 -50.84 33.09 -29.46
C SER A 240 -50.25 31.89 -30.21
N LYS A 241 -48.93 31.77 -30.22
CA LYS A 241 -48.22 30.55 -30.63
C LYS A 241 -48.55 29.37 -29.69
N MET A 242 -48.34 28.16 -30.18
CA MET A 242 -48.32 26.94 -29.38
C MET A 242 -46.90 26.76 -28.81
N GLU A 243 -46.77 26.39 -27.54
CA GLU A 243 -45.48 26.37 -26.83
C GLU A 243 -45.38 25.18 -25.87
N GLY A 244 -44.16 24.76 -25.51
CA GLY A 244 -43.90 23.65 -24.60
C GLY A 244 -43.85 22.27 -25.27
N GLY A 245 -43.68 22.23 -26.60
CA GLY A 245 -43.27 21.03 -27.31
C GLY A 245 -41.76 20.84 -27.17
N ARG A 246 -41.31 19.71 -26.63
CA ARG A 246 -39.88 19.36 -26.42
C ARG A 246 -39.71 17.86 -26.57
N LYS A 247 -38.70 17.41 -27.31
CA LYS A 247 -38.35 15.99 -27.44
C LYS A 247 -36.85 15.79 -27.59
N GLU A 248 -36.16 15.72 -26.46
CA GLU A 248 -34.70 15.56 -26.42
C GLU A 248 -34.23 14.74 -25.22
N THR A 249 -33.03 14.18 -25.32
CA THR A 249 -32.35 13.47 -24.23
C THR A 249 -31.41 14.43 -23.51
N ILE A 250 -31.72 14.74 -22.25
CA ILE A 250 -30.95 15.66 -21.42
C ILE A 250 -30.22 14.92 -20.29
N LEU A 251 -29.24 15.60 -19.67
CA LEU A 251 -28.63 15.16 -18.42
C LEU A 251 -29.36 15.80 -17.23
N LYS A 252 -29.87 14.95 -16.34
CA LYS A 252 -30.77 15.35 -15.24
C LYS A 252 -30.47 14.54 -13.98
N VAL A 253 -30.45 15.20 -12.82
CA VAL A 253 -30.26 14.54 -11.53
C VAL A 253 -31.54 13.78 -11.19
N THR A 254 -31.52 12.47 -11.36
CA THR A 254 -32.60 11.57 -10.93
C THR A 254 -32.34 11.03 -9.54
N LYS A 255 -33.40 10.62 -8.83
CA LYS A 255 -33.27 9.89 -7.56
C LYS A 255 -32.35 8.67 -7.67
N GLU A 256 -32.43 7.92 -8.77
CA GLU A 256 -31.57 6.75 -9.01
C GLU A 256 -30.08 7.15 -9.11
N ALA A 257 -29.76 8.27 -9.77
CA ALA A 257 -28.38 8.77 -9.81
C ALA A 257 -27.87 9.16 -8.42
N LEU A 258 -28.70 9.81 -7.60
CA LEU A 258 -28.37 10.15 -6.21
C LEU A 258 -28.17 8.91 -5.33
N GLU A 259 -29.08 7.93 -5.40
CA GLU A 259 -28.95 6.67 -4.67
C GLU A 259 -27.72 5.88 -5.08
N ASN A 260 -27.39 5.84 -6.38
CA ASN A 260 -26.21 5.11 -6.86
C ASN A 260 -24.91 5.83 -6.49
N ALA A 261 -24.89 7.17 -6.52
CA ALA A 261 -23.78 7.96 -5.97
C ALA A 261 -23.56 7.69 -4.47
N GLN A 262 -24.63 7.65 -3.68
CA GLN A 262 -24.57 7.30 -2.25
C GLN A 262 -23.99 5.90 -2.02
N LYS A 263 -24.48 4.88 -2.76
CA LYS A 263 -24.03 3.48 -2.67
C LYS A 263 -22.55 3.34 -3.05
N GLU A 264 -22.12 3.95 -4.15
CA GLU A 264 -20.73 3.89 -4.62
C GLU A 264 -19.77 4.63 -3.68
N LEU A 265 -20.15 5.81 -3.18
CA LEU A 265 -19.32 6.60 -2.28
C LEU A 265 -19.20 5.93 -0.90
N LEU A 266 -20.27 5.33 -0.38
CA LEU A 266 -20.23 4.56 0.88
C LEU A 266 -19.36 3.30 0.75
N ALA A 267 -19.46 2.58 -0.37
CA ALA A 267 -18.58 1.44 -0.67
C ALA A 267 -17.10 1.86 -0.84
N SER A 268 -16.85 3.08 -1.31
CA SER A 268 -15.50 3.64 -1.43
C SER A 268 -14.95 4.08 -0.07
N ALA A 269 -15.76 4.77 0.74
CA ALA A 269 -15.39 5.17 2.11
C ALA A 269 -15.03 3.95 2.97
N ARG A 270 -15.86 2.89 2.95
CA ARG A 270 -15.60 1.63 3.67
C ARG A 270 -14.27 0.95 3.30
N LYS A 271 -13.71 1.20 2.11
CA LYS A 271 -12.40 0.68 1.70
C LYS A 271 -11.20 1.53 2.15
N GLY A 272 -11.41 2.82 2.45
CA GLY A 272 -10.35 3.72 2.93
C GLY A 272 -10.37 3.97 4.44
N ILE A 273 -11.48 3.65 5.12
CA ILE A 273 -11.69 4.02 6.52
C ILE A 273 -10.75 3.28 7.49
N GLU A 274 -10.34 2.05 7.17
CA GLU A 274 -9.36 1.29 7.96
C GLU A 274 -8.01 2.01 8.02
N THR A 275 -7.57 2.62 6.91
CA THR A 275 -6.34 3.43 6.88
C THR A 275 -6.45 4.63 7.82
N PHE A 276 -7.56 5.37 7.77
CA PHE A 276 -7.76 6.52 8.67
C PHE A 276 -7.90 6.12 10.14
N LEU A 277 -8.50 4.96 10.44
CA LEU A 277 -8.56 4.41 11.80
C LEU A 277 -7.16 4.02 12.31
N GLN A 278 -6.34 3.40 11.46
CA GLN A 278 -4.98 2.98 11.81
C GLN A 278 -4.00 4.16 11.90
N GLU A 279 -4.20 5.23 11.13
CA GLU A 279 -3.49 6.50 11.27
C GLU A 279 -3.79 7.19 12.61
N GLU A 280 -5.07 7.25 13.01
CA GLU A 280 -5.51 7.87 14.28
C GLU A 280 -5.10 7.02 15.51
N ALA A 281 -5.08 5.69 15.38
CA ALA A 281 -4.60 4.78 16.44
C ALA A 281 -3.08 4.76 16.62
N GLY A 282 -2.32 5.07 15.55
CA GLY A 282 -0.86 5.10 15.55
C GLY A 282 -0.18 3.72 15.61
N GLU A 283 1.16 3.72 15.54
CA GLU A 283 1.98 2.50 15.37
C GLU A 283 1.94 1.52 16.57
N GLY A 284 1.62 2.01 17.77
CA GLY A 284 1.54 1.19 18.99
C GLY A 284 0.29 0.31 19.08
N TYR A 285 -0.67 0.49 18.17
CA TYR A 285 -1.94 -0.22 18.13
C TYR A 285 -2.18 -0.83 16.75
N ARG A 286 -2.99 -1.90 16.70
CA ARG A 286 -3.46 -2.52 15.47
C ARG A 286 -4.97 -2.63 15.46
N ILE A 287 -5.59 -2.11 14.40
CA ILE A 287 -7.04 -2.20 14.18
C ILE A 287 -7.46 -3.67 13.92
N LEU A 288 -8.59 -4.07 14.48
CA LEU A 288 -9.25 -5.33 14.17
C LEU A 288 -10.22 -5.10 13.00
N GLY A 289 -9.79 -5.39 11.76
CA GLY A 289 -10.57 -5.09 10.54
C GLY A 289 -12.00 -5.62 10.54
N ASP A 290 -12.21 -6.86 10.99
CA ASP A 290 -13.55 -7.48 11.12
C ASP A 290 -14.45 -6.82 12.21
N SER A 291 -13.94 -5.87 12.99
CA SER A 291 -14.69 -5.08 13.98
C SER A 291 -15.10 -3.68 13.52
N ILE A 292 -14.77 -3.29 12.27
CA ILE A 292 -15.02 -1.95 11.76
C ILE A 292 -16.52 -1.77 11.43
N GLU A 293 -17.22 -1.05 12.29
CA GLU A 293 -18.60 -0.60 12.08
C GLU A 293 -18.60 0.78 11.41
N VAL A 294 -19.32 0.93 10.28
CA VAL A 294 -19.42 2.20 9.54
C VAL A 294 -20.88 2.64 9.41
N GLU A 295 -21.22 3.66 10.18
CA GLU A 295 -22.51 4.35 10.22
C GLU A 295 -22.49 5.56 9.27
N LEU A 296 -23.61 5.79 8.58
CA LEU A 296 -23.82 6.99 7.77
C LEU A 296 -24.53 8.05 8.61
N ILE A 297 -23.87 9.18 8.86
CA ILE A 297 -24.41 10.29 9.67
C ILE A 297 -25.31 11.18 8.80
N ASP A 298 -24.80 11.53 7.60
CA ASP A 298 -25.42 12.48 6.67
C ASP A 298 -25.01 12.14 5.23
N SER A 299 -25.84 12.50 4.26
CA SER A 299 -25.59 12.28 2.83
C SER A 299 -26.44 13.19 1.96
N GLY A 300 -25.81 13.87 0.99
CA GLY A 300 -26.52 14.77 0.09
C GLY A 300 -25.69 15.25 -1.09
N SER A 301 -26.37 15.82 -2.08
CA SER A 301 -25.73 16.57 -3.17
C SER A 301 -25.37 17.98 -2.68
N LEU A 302 -24.19 18.47 -3.05
CA LEU A 302 -23.68 19.78 -2.62
C LEU A 302 -24.01 20.92 -3.58
N ASN A 303 -24.34 20.61 -4.84
CA ASN A 303 -24.46 21.62 -5.91
C ASN A 303 -25.64 21.41 -6.87
N ALA A 304 -26.50 20.39 -6.65
CA ALA A 304 -27.67 20.12 -7.49
C ALA A 304 -28.79 19.42 -6.73
N GLU A 305 -30.04 19.76 -7.03
CA GLU A 305 -31.24 19.13 -6.44
C GLU A 305 -31.84 18.04 -7.35
N GLU A 306 -32.73 17.19 -6.82
CA GLU A 306 -33.44 16.20 -7.64
C GLU A 306 -34.32 16.93 -8.69
N GLY A 307 -34.19 16.49 -9.95
CA GLY A 307 -34.92 17.06 -11.08
C GLY A 307 -34.18 18.18 -11.83
N GLN A 308 -33.02 18.65 -11.32
CA GLN A 308 -32.22 19.68 -11.97
C GLN A 308 -31.54 19.17 -13.25
N GLU A 309 -31.58 19.97 -14.32
CA GLU A 309 -30.87 19.72 -15.58
C GLU A 309 -29.41 20.22 -15.44
N ILE A 310 -28.45 19.28 -15.40
CA ILE A 310 -27.02 19.55 -15.21
C ILE A 310 -26.22 18.28 -15.56
N ASP A 311 -25.03 18.43 -16.16
CA ASP A 311 -24.22 17.28 -16.62
C ASP A 311 -23.70 16.39 -15.48
N ARG A 312 -23.27 17.00 -14.37
CA ARG A 312 -22.58 16.36 -13.24
C ARG A 312 -22.87 17.05 -11.92
N PHE A 313 -22.89 16.28 -10.84
CA PHE A 313 -23.14 16.77 -9.47
C PHE A 313 -22.11 16.21 -8.49
N VAL A 314 -21.84 16.95 -7.40
CA VAL A 314 -20.93 16.52 -6.32
C VAL A 314 -21.77 15.98 -5.18
N TYR A 315 -21.63 14.69 -4.89
CA TYR A 315 -22.28 14.04 -3.77
C TYR A 315 -21.31 13.93 -2.58
N ARG A 316 -21.80 14.20 -1.37
CA ARG A 316 -21.08 14.05 -0.10
C ARG A 316 -21.76 12.98 0.76
N ILE A 317 -20.95 12.24 1.50
CA ILE A 317 -21.37 11.50 2.69
C ILE A 317 -20.49 11.88 3.88
N SER A 318 -21.09 11.89 5.05
CA SER A 318 -20.44 12.09 6.35
C SER A 318 -20.58 10.78 7.10
N VAL A 319 -19.49 10.06 7.36
CA VAL A 319 -19.53 8.73 7.99
C VAL A 319 -18.84 8.74 9.35
N ARG A 320 -19.42 7.98 10.28
CA ARG A 320 -18.84 7.64 11.58
C ARG A 320 -18.32 6.21 11.51
N ALA A 321 -17.09 6.00 11.93
CA ALA A 321 -16.47 4.69 11.94
C ALA A 321 -15.99 4.36 13.35
N LYS A 322 -16.35 3.17 13.82
CA LYS A 322 -15.95 2.63 15.13
C LYS A 322 -15.21 1.32 14.91
N ALA A 323 -14.16 1.08 15.68
CA ALA A 323 -13.40 -0.16 15.62
C ALA A 323 -12.79 -0.50 16.98
N LEU A 324 -12.44 -1.79 17.16
CA LEU A 324 -11.59 -2.23 18.24
C LEU A 324 -10.11 -2.17 17.82
N MET A 325 -9.25 -1.78 18.75
CA MET A 325 -7.80 -1.76 18.57
C MET A 325 -7.09 -2.48 19.72
N ALA A 326 -6.14 -3.36 19.38
CA ALA A 326 -5.28 -4.05 20.33
C ALA A 326 -3.87 -3.41 20.33
N LYS A 327 -3.19 -3.39 21.48
CA LYS A 327 -1.78 -2.95 21.53
C LYS A 327 -0.89 -3.97 20.82
N THR A 328 0.02 -3.47 19.99
CA THR A 328 0.96 -4.30 19.22
C THR A 328 1.81 -5.18 20.14
N ASP A 329 2.21 -4.67 21.30
CA ASP A 329 2.98 -5.41 22.30
C ASP A 329 2.27 -6.69 22.80
N TYR A 330 0.97 -6.63 23.11
CA TYR A 330 0.21 -7.79 23.59
C TYR A 330 0.03 -8.85 22.49
N LEU A 331 -0.11 -8.42 21.23
CA LEU A 331 -0.14 -9.33 20.08
C LEU A 331 1.22 -10.03 19.90
N LEU A 332 2.33 -9.29 20.01
CA LEU A 332 3.68 -9.84 19.93
C LEU A 332 4.02 -10.78 21.10
N GLU A 333 3.56 -10.46 22.32
CA GLU A 333 3.75 -11.32 23.50
C GLU A 333 2.97 -12.64 23.37
N PHE A 334 1.69 -12.58 22.97
CA PHE A 334 0.92 -13.77 22.63
C PHE A 334 1.58 -14.59 21.51
N GLY A 335 1.93 -13.96 20.39
CA GLY A 335 2.56 -14.64 19.25
C GLY A 335 3.90 -15.29 19.63
N SER A 336 4.67 -14.62 20.48
CA SER A 336 5.92 -15.14 21.04
C SER A 336 5.70 -16.41 21.88
N ALA A 337 4.71 -16.40 22.77
CA ALA A 337 4.36 -17.57 23.60
C ALA A 337 3.76 -18.72 22.76
N TYR A 338 2.89 -18.38 21.81
CA TYR A 338 2.24 -19.35 20.93
C TYR A 338 3.25 -20.09 20.05
N LEU A 339 4.21 -19.36 19.45
CA LEU A 339 5.31 -19.98 18.70
C LEU A 339 6.24 -20.81 19.59
N ALA A 340 6.54 -20.37 20.81
CA ALA A 340 7.40 -21.11 21.73
C ALA A 340 6.82 -22.49 22.11
N ASN A 341 5.50 -22.64 22.15
CA ASN A 341 4.82 -23.90 22.45
C ASN A 341 4.54 -24.78 21.21
N ASN A 342 4.63 -24.25 19.98
CA ASN A 342 4.23 -24.96 18.75
C ASN A 342 5.34 -25.11 17.68
N ILE A 343 6.50 -24.47 17.84
CA ILE A 343 7.66 -24.71 16.97
C ILE A 343 8.24 -26.11 17.25
N PRO A 344 8.52 -26.93 16.22
CA PRO A 344 9.16 -28.25 16.41
C PRO A 344 10.53 -28.16 17.08
N ASN A 345 10.83 -29.08 18.02
CA ASN A 345 12.07 -29.13 18.81
C ASN A 345 13.39 -29.14 18.02
N ASN A 346 13.36 -29.40 16.71
CA ASN A 346 14.53 -29.35 15.82
C ASN A 346 14.71 -28.00 15.10
N LYS A 347 13.90 -26.99 15.41
CA LYS A 347 13.98 -25.63 14.84
C LYS A 347 14.02 -24.56 15.95
N GLU A 348 14.75 -23.49 15.67
CA GLU A 348 14.84 -22.27 16.46
C GLU A 348 14.16 -21.11 15.71
N ARG A 349 13.72 -20.08 16.45
CA ARG A 349 13.02 -18.92 15.89
C ARG A 349 13.93 -17.71 15.70
N VAL A 350 13.68 -16.91 14.67
CA VAL A 350 14.29 -15.58 14.52
C VAL A 350 13.44 -14.60 15.34
N SER A 351 13.90 -14.22 16.54
CA SER A 351 13.10 -13.46 17.52
C SER A 351 12.57 -12.10 17.03
N GLN A 352 13.16 -11.53 15.98
CA GLN A 352 12.78 -10.23 15.40
C GLN A 352 11.82 -10.33 14.21
N SER A 353 11.39 -11.54 13.81
CA SER A 353 10.49 -11.76 12.67
C SER A 353 9.08 -12.21 13.07
N ILE A 354 8.68 -12.03 14.33
CA ILE A 354 7.36 -12.44 14.81
C ILE A 354 6.33 -11.43 14.29
N GLU A 355 5.39 -11.90 13.48
CA GLU A 355 4.23 -11.13 13.05
C GLU A 355 2.93 -11.80 13.51
N VAL A 356 1.95 -10.98 13.88
CA VAL A 356 0.60 -11.41 14.21
C VAL A 356 -0.38 -10.58 13.41
N ALA A 357 -1.15 -11.25 12.55
CA ALA A 357 -2.12 -10.64 11.65
C ALA A 357 -3.52 -11.21 11.93
N PHE A 358 -4.52 -10.34 12.01
CA PHE A 358 -5.91 -10.77 12.07
C PHE A 358 -6.34 -11.41 10.74
N LEU A 359 -7.05 -12.54 10.84
CA LEU A 359 -7.59 -13.28 9.71
C LEU A 359 -9.11 -13.09 9.64
N ALA A 360 -9.62 -12.97 8.42
CA ALA A 360 -11.04 -12.77 8.17
C ALA A 360 -11.91 -13.94 8.66
N GLY A 361 -13.13 -13.62 9.08
CA GLY A 361 -14.04 -14.58 9.71
C GLY A 361 -13.84 -14.67 11.22
N ALA A 362 -13.48 -13.55 11.84
CA ALA A 362 -13.76 -13.28 13.25
C ALA A 362 -15.27 -13.05 13.47
N GLY A 363 -15.72 -13.04 14.73
CA GLY A 363 -17.13 -12.79 15.02
C GLY A 363 -17.42 -12.60 16.51
N GLY A 364 -18.48 -11.84 16.79
CA GLY A 364 -18.91 -11.51 18.15
C GLY A 364 -19.64 -10.18 18.19
N SER A 365 -19.47 -9.45 19.29
CA SER A 365 -19.92 -8.07 19.48
C SER A 365 -18.73 -7.19 19.90
N LEU A 366 -18.91 -5.87 19.93
CA LEU A 366 -17.90 -4.94 20.46
C LEU A 366 -17.50 -5.19 21.93
N ARG A 367 -18.18 -6.07 22.67
CA ARG A 367 -17.82 -6.46 24.06
C ARG A 367 -17.09 -7.79 24.17
N GLU A 368 -17.44 -8.75 23.32
CA GLU A 368 -16.93 -10.11 23.31
C GLU A 368 -16.71 -10.51 21.85
N PHE A 369 -15.46 -10.55 21.42
CA PHE A 369 -15.06 -10.74 20.03
C PHE A 369 -14.09 -11.92 19.92
N SER A 370 -14.43 -12.91 19.10
CA SER A 370 -13.57 -14.05 18.82
C SER A 370 -12.82 -13.78 17.52
N ALA A 371 -11.53 -13.51 17.61
CA ALA A 371 -10.67 -13.22 16.46
C ALA A 371 -9.86 -14.44 16.07
N LYS A 372 -9.70 -14.65 14.75
CA LYS A 372 -8.66 -15.53 14.23
C LYS A 372 -7.40 -14.72 13.98
N VAL A 373 -6.24 -15.28 14.28
CA VAL A 373 -4.95 -14.68 13.96
C VAL A 373 -4.02 -15.68 13.30
N GLY A 374 -3.31 -15.22 12.28
CA GLY A 374 -2.12 -15.88 11.77
C GLY A 374 -0.93 -15.40 12.61
N VAL A 375 -0.25 -16.33 13.26
CA VAL A 375 1.00 -16.09 13.98
C VAL A 375 2.14 -16.67 13.15
N SER A 376 3.03 -15.81 12.65
CA SER A 376 4.12 -16.21 11.78
C SER A 376 5.49 -15.77 12.32
N SER A 377 6.53 -16.50 11.92
CA SER A 377 7.93 -16.14 12.14
C SER A 377 8.86 -16.92 11.20
N LYS A 378 10.01 -16.33 10.86
CA LYS A 378 11.13 -17.08 10.28
C LYS A 378 11.66 -18.06 11.33
N VAL A 379 11.88 -19.31 10.91
CA VAL A 379 12.54 -20.35 11.69
C VAL A 379 13.76 -20.89 10.95
N TYR A 380 14.70 -21.45 11.69
CA TYR A 380 15.88 -22.12 11.15
C TYR A 380 16.12 -23.43 11.90
N SER A 381 16.79 -24.41 11.28
CA SER A 381 17.10 -25.68 11.98
C SER A 381 18.09 -25.46 13.11
N ALA A 382 17.80 -26.05 14.26
CA ALA A 382 18.50 -25.80 15.52
C ALA A 382 19.99 -26.17 15.43
N ILE A 383 20.85 -25.32 16.00
CA ILE A 383 22.30 -25.43 15.82
C ILE A 383 22.93 -26.09 17.06
N ASP A 384 23.34 -27.36 16.92
CA ASP A 384 24.11 -28.06 17.95
C ASP A 384 25.50 -27.43 18.13
N ALA A 385 25.55 -26.45 19.02
CA ALA A 385 26.75 -25.75 19.43
C ALA A 385 27.78 -26.66 20.12
N GLU A 386 27.38 -27.80 20.70
CA GLU A 386 28.30 -28.74 21.35
C GLU A 386 29.02 -29.60 20.33
N SER A 387 28.30 -30.18 19.36
CA SER A 387 28.91 -30.88 18.22
C SER A 387 29.82 -29.95 17.41
N ILE A 388 29.44 -28.68 17.20
CA ILE A 388 30.31 -27.71 16.53
C ILE A 388 31.56 -27.39 17.37
N LYS A 389 31.46 -27.21 18.70
CA LYS A 389 32.64 -27.05 19.57
C LYS A 389 33.53 -28.30 19.57
N ALA A 390 32.96 -29.49 19.51
CA ALA A 390 33.69 -30.75 19.48
C ALA A 390 34.54 -30.90 18.21
N ILE A 391 34.03 -30.51 17.03
CA ILE A 391 34.78 -30.63 15.77
C ILE A 391 35.93 -29.63 15.59
N VAL A 392 36.03 -28.58 16.42
CA VAL A 392 37.04 -27.53 16.26
C VAL A 392 38.43 -27.98 16.72
N LYS A 393 38.51 -28.78 17.79
CA LYS A 393 39.76 -29.07 18.52
C LYS A 393 40.91 -29.51 17.60
N GLY A 394 41.99 -28.72 17.58
CA GLY A 394 43.20 -28.98 16.79
C GLY A 394 43.08 -28.89 15.26
N ARG A 395 41.90 -28.60 14.70
CA ARG A 395 41.66 -28.55 13.24
C ARG A 395 42.03 -27.20 12.62
N SER A 396 42.28 -27.17 11.32
CA SER A 396 42.50 -25.94 10.54
C SER A 396 41.19 -25.31 10.08
N LYS A 397 41.22 -24.02 9.70
CA LYS A 397 40.02 -23.29 9.22
C LYS A 397 39.24 -24.05 8.13
N LYS A 398 39.94 -24.61 7.12
CA LYS A 398 39.30 -25.35 6.02
C LYS A 398 38.61 -26.65 6.47
N GLU A 399 39.18 -27.33 7.46
CA GLU A 399 38.59 -28.55 8.02
C GLU A 399 37.36 -28.21 8.87
N ILE A 400 37.44 -27.16 9.70
CA ILE A 400 36.31 -26.68 10.50
C ILE A 400 35.13 -26.34 9.59
N VAL A 401 35.32 -25.52 8.54
CA VAL A 401 34.27 -25.20 7.56
C VAL A 401 33.64 -26.45 6.96
N ARG A 402 34.47 -27.41 6.52
CA ARG A 402 33.99 -28.67 5.91
C ARG A 402 33.17 -29.52 6.89
N TYR A 403 33.59 -29.63 8.14
CA TYR A 403 32.86 -30.41 9.15
C TYR A 403 31.61 -29.68 9.65
N SER A 404 31.62 -28.34 9.77
CA SER A 404 30.43 -27.55 10.13
C SER A 404 29.33 -27.67 9.09
N ILE A 405 29.64 -27.66 7.78
CA ILE A 405 28.66 -27.92 6.71
C ILE A 405 28.11 -29.36 6.79
N GLY A 406 28.89 -30.31 7.29
CA GLY A 406 28.45 -31.70 7.50
C GLY A 406 27.52 -31.90 8.71
N ILE A 407 27.55 -30.99 9.68
CA ILE A 407 26.63 -30.98 10.85
C ILE A 407 25.39 -30.13 10.55
N CYS A 408 25.59 -28.97 9.92
CA CYS A 408 24.54 -28.05 9.50
C CYS A 408 24.50 -28.02 7.95
N PRO A 409 23.76 -28.93 7.29
CA PRO A 409 23.62 -28.91 5.84
C PRO A 409 22.76 -27.74 5.33
N GLU A 410 21.90 -27.19 6.19
CA GLU A 410 20.94 -26.12 5.87
C GLU A 410 21.53 -24.72 6.09
N LEU A 411 22.80 -24.50 5.75
CA LEU A 411 23.42 -23.18 5.79
C LEU A 411 23.21 -22.43 4.47
N LYS A 412 22.85 -21.15 4.57
CA LYS A 412 22.73 -20.20 3.45
C LYS A 412 24.10 -19.87 2.85
N GLU A 413 25.12 -19.76 3.70
CA GLU A 413 26.50 -19.44 3.32
C GLU A 413 27.52 -20.38 3.96
N GLN A 414 28.78 -20.36 3.49
CA GLN A 414 29.84 -21.16 4.11
C GLN A 414 30.21 -20.58 5.49
N PRO A 415 30.38 -21.41 6.54
CA PRO A 415 30.82 -20.98 7.87
C PRO A 415 32.04 -20.05 7.84
N LYS A 416 31.92 -18.84 8.42
CA LYS A 416 33.02 -17.86 8.45
C LYS A 416 33.81 -18.03 9.75
N VAL A 417 34.97 -18.69 9.63
CA VAL A 417 35.83 -19.09 10.76
C VAL A 417 36.96 -18.09 10.98
N ILE A 418 36.80 -17.24 12.00
CA ILE A 418 37.81 -16.27 12.44
C ILE A 418 38.63 -16.90 13.57
N PHE A 419 39.96 -16.86 13.44
CA PHE A 419 40.89 -17.20 14.52
C PHE A 419 41.48 -15.92 15.09
N ASN A 420 41.54 -15.81 16.42
CA ASN A 420 42.34 -14.82 17.12
C ASN A 420 43.53 -15.50 17.82
N PRO A 421 44.78 -15.06 17.61
CA PRO A 421 45.24 -14.10 16.59
C PRO A 421 45.18 -14.67 15.16
N PHE A 422 44.96 -13.79 14.17
CA PHE A 422 44.61 -14.16 12.77
C PHE A 422 45.60 -15.10 12.07
N TRP A 423 46.88 -15.02 12.44
CA TRP A 423 48.00 -15.80 11.87
C TRP A 423 48.04 -17.27 12.29
N ALA A 424 47.19 -17.69 13.23
CA ALA A 424 47.16 -19.07 13.73
C ALA A 424 46.74 -20.06 12.63
N ARG A 425 47.33 -21.26 12.66
CA ARG A 425 47.15 -22.30 11.62
C ARG A 425 46.13 -23.36 12.01
N ARG A 426 45.98 -23.62 13.31
CA ARG A 426 45.05 -24.60 13.90
C ARG A 426 44.32 -24.01 15.09
N ALA A 427 43.20 -24.62 15.45
CA ALA A 427 42.54 -24.39 16.72
C ALA A 427 43.39 -24.86 17.92
N SER A 428 43.08 -24.34 19.11
CA SER A 428 43.53 -24.93 20.38
C SER A 428 42.83 -26.27 20.66
N LEU A 429 43.14 -26.87 21.82
CA LEU A 429 42.53 -28.11 22.30
C LEU A 429 41.35 -27.87 23.27
N GLY A 430 41.16 -26.64 23.75
CA GLY A 430 40.06 -26.27 24.65
C GLY A 430 38.78 -25.97 23.89
N ALA A 431 37.63 -26.45 24.40
CA ALA A 431 36.32 -26.14 23.81
C ALA A 431 35.86 -24.72 24.17
N ASP A 432 36.28 -24.22 25.33
CA ASP A 432 35.78 -23.00 25.97
C ASP A 432 36.24 -21.71 25.27
N GLN A 433 37.16 -21.85 24.31
CA GLN A 433 37.72 -20.78 23.47
C GLN A 433 36.94 -20.60 22.14
N VAL A 434 35.87 -21.38 21.92
CA VAL A 434 35.06 -21.35 20.70
C VAL A 434 33.75 -20.59 20.95
N LYS A 435 33.64 -19.40 20.35
CA LYS A 435 32.39 -18.64 20.23
C LYS A 435 31.70 -19.03 18.92
N ILE A 436 30.41 -19.31 19.01
CA ILE A 436 29.55 -19.52 17.84
C ILE A 436 28.58 -18.34 17.82
N SER A 437 28.40 -17.74 16.64
CA SER A 437 27.51 -16.61 16.44
C SER A 437 26.62 -16.88 15.22
N VAL A 438 25.33 -17.04 15.45
CA VAL A 438 24.34 -17.20 14.40
C VAL A 438 24.06 -15.83 13.79
N ILE A 439 24.13 -15.72 12.46
CA ILE A 439 23.80 -14.51 11.70
C ILE A 439 22.47 -14.78 11.00
N LEU A 440 21.49 -13.90 11.23
CA LEU A 440 20.12 -14.01 10.76
C LEU A 440 19.76 -12.73 9.99
N GLU A 441 19.00 -12.88 8.90
CA GLU A 441 18.52 -11.81 8.00
C GLU A 441 17.02 -12.00 7.73
#